data_AF-A0A535RLP1-F1
#
_entry.id   AF-A0A535RLP1-F1
#
_cell.length_a   1.000
_cell.length_b   1.000
_cell.length_c   1.000
_cell.angle_alpha   90.00
_cell.angle_beta   90.00
_cell.angle_gamma   90.00
#
_symmetry.space_group_name_H-M   'P 1'
#
loop_
_entity.id
_entity.type
_entity.pdbx_description
1 polymer ?
#
loop_
_entity_poly.entity_id
_entity_poly.type
_entity_poly.pdbx_seq_one_letter_code
_entity_poly.pdbx_strand_id
1 'polypeptide(L)'
;MKRKRTFLTKLRVNGAYYIIAALLLLVGVPLYQLFVLLPQGYADALASAAQGSFSTYLLWIGQHPGQFLGYRALLVISFAVLLSLPFTLFRIIVAQEILGQEEEEENEEATEAAGTQTADGMPAYAWRGKGFAVLAAWLGLLGIILYTFGTLASAIYLALVSSTFSALSGSAVAVASAPTEGQAALTTPAILLFALWVLWFGIMLVRLKSEV
;
A
#
# COMPACT_ATOMS: atom_id res chain seq x y z
N MET A 1 0.31 -19.91 26.69
CA MET A 1 -0.55 -18.71 26.82
C MET A 1 0.18 -17.36 26.63
N LYS A 2 1.30 -17.04 27.30
CA LYS A 2 1.98 -15.72 27.17
C LYS A 2 2.34 -15.31 25.73
N ARG A 3 2.90 -16.23 24.91
CA ARG A 3 3.27 -15.95 23.50
C ARG A 3 2.06 -15.60 22.62
N LYS A 4 0.91 -16.28 22.81
CA LYS A 4 -0.34 -16.02 22.08
C LYS A 4 -0.86 -14.60 22.38
N ARG A 5 -0.85 -14.19 23.66
CA ARG A 5 -1.23 -12.82 24.07
C ARG A 5 -0.33 -11.76 23.45
N THR A 6 0.99 -11.92 23.52
CA THR A 6 1.94 -10.98 22.90
C THR A 6 1.74 -10.84 21.39
N PHE A 7 1.39 -11.93 20.70
CA PHE A 7 1.11 -11.90 19.27
C PHE A 7 -0.17 -11.13 18.93
N LEU A 8 -1.27 -11.40 19.63
CA LEU A 8 -2.54 -10.68 19.44
C LEU A 8 -2.43 -9.18 19.76
N THR A 9 -1.69 -8.82 20.81
CA THR A 9 -1.43 -7.41 21.11
C THR A 9 -0.66 -6.71 20.00
N LYS A 10 0.37 -7.36 19.42
CA LYS A 10 1.12 -6.80 18.28
C LYS A 10 0.25 -6.65 17.03
N LEU A 11 -0.61 -7.62 16.74
CA LEU A 11 -1.58 -7.55 15.64
C LEU A 11 -2.51 -6.35 15.80
N ARG A 12 -3.02 -6.13 17.01
CA ARG A 12 -3.91 -5.00 17.32
C ARG A 12 -3.21 -3.66 17.15
N VAL A 13 -1.98 -3.52 17.64
CA VAL A 13 -1.18 -2.31 17.50
C VAL A 13 -0.89 -2.02 16.02
N ASN A 14 -0.47 -3.04 15.26
CA ASN A 14 -0.28 -2.91 13.81
C ASN A 14 -1.59 -2.54 13.10
N GLY A 15 -2.71 -3.14 13.49
CA GLY A 15 -4.04 -2.81 12.99
C GLY A 15 -4.40 -1.33 13.18
N ALA A 16 -4.09 -0.75 14.34
CA ALA A 16 -4.29 0.68 14.58
C ALA A 16 -3.46 1.56 13.63
N TYR A 17 -2.19 1.20 13.40
CA TYR A 17 -1.35 1.88 12.41
C TYR A 17 -1.91 1.78 11.00
N TYR A 18 -2.49 0.64 10.61
CA TYR A 18 -3.11 0.48 9.30
C TYR A 18 -4.38 1.32 9.14
N ILE A 19 -5.18 1.45 10.20
CA ILE A 19 -6.33 2.38 10.20
C ILE A 19 -5.84 3.82 10.00
N ILE A 20 -4.81 4.24 10.72
CA ILE A 20 -4.24 5.60 10.58
C ILE A 20 -3.76 5.83 9.15
N ALA A 21 -2.98 4.89 8.58
CA ALA A 21 -2.51 5.00 7.21
C ALA A 21 -3.66 5.04 6.19
N ALA A 22 -4.69 4.22 6.37
CA ALA A 22 -5.85 4.23 5.51
C ALA A 22 -6.64 5.55 5.59
N LEU A 23 -6.78 6.13 6.79
CA LEU A 23 -7.41 7.44 6.96
C LEU A 23 -6.58 8.56 6.32
N LEU A 24 -5.24 8.50 6.42
CA LEU A 24 -4.37 9.43 5.72
C LEU A 24 -4.56 9.33 4.19
N LEU A 25 -4.69 8.12 3.64
CA LEU A 25 -4.91 7.93 2.20
C LEU A 25 -6.32 8.30 1.73
N LEU A 26 -7.36 7.94 2.49
CA LEU A 26 -8.76 8.17 2.12
C LEU A 26 -9.24 9.60 2.38
N VAL A 27 -8.70 10.24 3.41
CA VAL A 27 -9.18 11.53 3.88
C VAL A 27 -8.05 12.56 3.83
N GLY A 28 -6.89 12.26 4.42
CA GLY A 28 -5.77 13.20 4.47
C GLY A 28 -5.33 13.69 3.08
N VAL A 29 -5.08 12.76 2.16
CA VAL A 29 -4.61 13.03 0.80
C VAL A 29 -5.68 13.81 0.00
N PRO A 30 -6.95 13.37 -0.09
CA PRO A 30 -7.98 14.15 -0.78
C PRO A 30 -8.24 15.52 -0.16
N LEU A 31 -8.24 15.66 1.18
CA LEU A 31 -8.43 16.96 1.82
C LEU A 31 -7.26 17.91 1.53
N TYR A 32 -6.02 17.40 1.55
CA TYR A 32 -4.86 18.21 1.18
C TYR A 32 -4.97 18.68 -0.29
N GLN A 33 -5.40 17.78 -1.17
CA GLN A 33 -5.63 18.14 -2.57
C GLN A 33 -6.73 19.18 -2.74
N LEU A 34 -7.84 19.04 -2.00
CA LEU A 34 -9.00 19.93 -2.07
C LEU A 34 -8.73 21.32 -1.50
N PHE A 35 -8.07 21.41 -0.34
CA PHE A 35 -7.92 22.67 0.38
C PHE A 35 -6.58 23.37 0.14
N VAL A 36 -5.52 22.65 -0.24
CA VAL A 36 -4.18 23.21 -0.41
C VAL A 36 -3.79 23.29 -1.88
N LEU A 37 -3.97 22.20 -2.64
CA LEU A 37 -3.47 22.13 -4.02
C LEU A 37 -4.43 22.78 -5.02
N LEU A 38 -5.71 22.43 -4.97
CA LEU A 38 -6.73 22.91 -5.91
C LEU A 38 -6.84 24.44 -5.98
N PRO A 39 -6.89 25.19 -4.86
CA PRO A 39 -6.95 26.65 -4.89
C PRO A 39 -5.73 27.32 -5.54
N GLN A 40 -4.60 26.60 -5.63
CA GLN A 40 -3.36 27.10 -6.23
C GLN A 40 -3.24 26.76 -7.72
N GLY A 41 -4.30 26.24 -8.37
CA GLY A 41 -4.29 25.88 -9.79
C GLY A 41 -3.59 24.55 -10.10
N TYR A 42 -3.41 23.67 -9.11
CA TYR A 42 -2.77 22.36 -9.31
C TYR A 42 -3.47 21.49 -10.35
N ALA A 43 -4.82 21.52 -10.39
CA ALA A 43 -5.58 20.70 -11.34
C ALA A 43 -5.32 21.10 -12.79
N ASP A 44 -5.23 22.39 -13.08
CA ASP A 44 -4.96 22.90 -14.43
C ASP A 44 -3.52 22.59 -14.86
N ALA A 45 -2.57 22.73 -13.93
CA ALA A 45 -1.17 22.36 -14.15
C ALA A 45 -1.03 20.84 -14.43
N LEU A 46 -1.74 20.01 -13.67
CA LEU A 46 -1.75 18.55 -13.84
C LEU A 46 -2.44 18.13 -15.15
N ALA A 47 -3.56 18.77 -15.50
CA ALA A 47 -4.27 18.53 -16.75
C ALA A 47 -3.41 18.89 -17.96
N SER A 48 -2.64 19.98 -17.88
CA SER A 48 -1.70 20.39 -18.92
C SER A 48 -0.59 19.35 -19.12
N ALA A 49 -0.04 18.78 -18.05
CA ALA A 49 0.93 17.68 -18.13
C ALA A 49 0.32 16.41 -18.75
N ALA A 50 -0.95 16.12 -18.48
CA ALA A 50 -1.67 14.99 -19.07
C ALA A 50 -2.02 15.19 -20.56
N GLN A 51 -1.83 16.40 -21.10
CA GLN A 51 -2.01 16.73 -22.51
C GLN A 51 -0.66 16.96 -23.22
N GLY A 52 0.44 16.48 -22.64
CA GLY A 52 1.80 16.61 -23.17
C GLY A 52 2.52 17.94 -22.87
N SER A 53 1.87 18.90 -22.20
CA SER A 53 2.46 20.19 -21.81
C SER A 53 3.03 20.16 -20.39
N PHE A 54 4.14 19.42 -20.23
CA PHE A 54 4.78 19.20 -18.92
C PHE A 54 5.45 20.46 -18.33
N SER A 55 5.76 21.45 -19.16
CA SER A 55 6.35 22.73 -18.74
C SER A 55 5.47 23.50 -17.75
N THR A 56 4.15 23.48 -17.98
CA THR A 56 3.17 24.14 -17.10
C THR A 56 3.18 23.53 -15.70
N TYR A 57 3.32 22.20 -15.62
CA TYR A 57 3.41 21.49 -14.34
C TYR A 57 4.72 21.78 -13.60
N LEU A 58 5.85 21.81 -14.31
CA LEU A 58 7.14 22.17 -13.71
C LEU A 58 7.17 23.60 -13.20
N LEU A 59 6.60 24.53 -13.96
CA LEU A 59 6.47 25.92 -13.55
C LEU A 59 5.62 26.04 -12.27
N TRP A 60 4.49 25.33 -12.20
CA TRP A 60 3.65 25.30 -11.01
C TRP A 60 4.41 24.77 -9.78
N ILE A 61 5.18 23.68 -9.94
CA ILE A 61 6.01 23.13 -8.85
C ILE A 61 7.05 24.15 -8.39
N GLY A 62 7.69 24.86 -9.32
CA GLY A 62 8.68 25.89 -9.01
C GLY A 62 8.10 27.07 -8.22
N GLN A 63 6.84 27.42 -8.47
CA GLN A 63 6.12 28.46 -7.74
C GLN A 63 5.56 27.99 -6.39
N HIS A 64 5.22 26.71 -6.26
CA HIS A 64 4.55 26.13 -5.09
C HIS A 64 5.32 24.90 -4.52
N PRO A 65 6.63 25.02 -4.22
CA PRO A 65 7.44 23.86 -3.85
C PRO A 65 7.02 23.26 -2.50
N GLY A 66 6.62 24.10 -1.54
CA GLY A 66 6.15 23.65 -0.22
C GLY A 66 4.88 22.83 -0.31
N GLN A 67 3.91 23.27 -1.14
CA GLN A 67 2.65 22.56 -1.33
C GLN A 67 2.88 21.21 -2.01
N PHE A 68 3.73 21.18 -3.04
CA PHE A 68 4.14 19.96 -3.73
C PHE A 68 4.83 18.96 -2.79
N LEU A 69 5.85 19.41 -2.05
CA LEU A 69 6.59 18.55 -1.12
C LEU A 69 5.71 18.06 0.03
N GLY A 70 4.81 18.90 0.55
CA GLY A 70 3.85 18.51 1.58
C GLY A 70 2.92 17.38 1.11
N TYR A 71 2.40 17.48 -0.12
CA TYR A 71 1.60 16.41 -0.72
C TYR A 71 2.39 15.09 -0.86
N ARG A 72 3.63 15.16 -1.36
CA ARG A 72 4.49 13.98 -1.53
C ARG A 72 4.89 13.36 -0.20
N ALA A 73 5.21 14.18 0.81
CA ALA A 73 5.53 13.72 2.16
C ALA A 73 4.34 13.00 2.79
N LEU A 74 3.12 13.53 2.63
CA LEU A 74 1.90 12.88 3.11
C LEU A 74 1.71 11.48 2.51
N LEU A 75 1.91 11.33 1.20
CA LEU A 75 1.86 10.02 0.54
C LEU A 75 2.95 9.08 1.06
N VAL A 76 4.20 9.54 1.15
CA VAL A 76 5.34 8.73 1.64
C VAL A 76 5.09 8.26 3.07
N ILE A 77 4.64 9.14 3.97
CA ILE A 77 4.32 8.80 5.36
C ILE A 77 3.21 7.75 5.40
N SER A 78 2.15 7.93 4.62
CA SER A 78 1.01 7.00 4.59
C SER A 78 1.44 5.59 4.19
N PHE A 79 2.30 5.45 3.18
CA PHE A 79 2.82 4.14 2.74
C PHE A 79 3.92 3.59 3.64
N ALA A 80 4.74 4.44 4.26
CA ALA A 80 5.77 4.02 5.20
C ALA A 80 5.17 3.29 6.42
N VAL A 81 4.02 3.77 6.92
CA VAL A 81 3.29 3.10 8.01
C VAL A 81 2.78 1.70 7.60
N LEU A 82 2.55 1.48 6.30
CA LEU A 82 2.09 0.20 5.75
C LEU A 82 3.20 -0.81 5.45
N LEU A 83 4.47 -0.47 5.65
CA LEU A 83 5.60 -1.39 5.38
C LEU A 83 5.50 -2.72 6.13
N SER A 84 4.85 -2.73 7.30
CA SER A 84 4.68 -3.94 8.10
C SER A 84 3.49 -4.82 7.66
N LEU A 85 2.59 -4.30 6.82
CA LEU A 85 1.35 -4.97 6.42
C LEU A 85 1.60 -6.34 5.76
N PRO A 86 2.51 -6.49 4.78
CA PRO A 86 2.72 -7.78 4.11
C PRO A 86 3.21 -8.87 5.08
N PHE A 87 4.08 -8.50 6.03
CA PHE A 87 4.55 -9.42 7.07
C PHE A 87 3.46 -9.78 8.07
N THR A 88 2.57 -8.84 8.39
CA THR A 88 1.43 -9.11 9.28
C THR A 88 0.47 -10.11 8.63
N LEU A 89 0.17 -9.96 7.35
CA LEU A 89 -0.63 -10.93 6.59
C LEU A 89 0.02 -12.30 6.54
N PHE A 90 1.31 -12.37 6.21
CA PHE A 90 2.06 -13.63 6.20
C PHE A 90 1.96 -14.38 7.53
N ARG A 91 2.17 -13.67 8.64
CA ARG A 91 2.09 -14.27 9.98
C ARG A 91 0.69 -14.79 10.31
N ILE A 92 -0.36 -14.12 9.85
CA ILE A 92 -1.74 -14.58 10.07
C ILE A 92 -2.00 -15.83 9.24
N ILE A 93 -1.64 -15.84 7.95
CA ILE A 93 -1.88 -16.99 7.07
C ILE A 93 -1.17 -18.23 7.60
N VAL A 94 0.12 -18.10 7.95
CA VAL A 94 0.89 -19.22 8.52
C VAL A 94 0.31 -19.68 9.85
N ALA A 95 -0.16 -18.76 10.70
CA ALA A 95 -0.81 -19.15 11.96
C ALA A 95 -2.12 -19.91 11.73
N GLN A 96 -2.92 -19.53 10.74
CA GLN A 96 -4.15 -20.24 10.38
C GLN A 96 -3.88 -21.63 9.80
N GLU A 97 -2.83 -21.76 9.00
CA GLU A 97 -2.43 -23.05 8.43
C GLU A 97 -1.95 -24.03 9.50
N ILE A 98 -1.14 -23.57 10.46
CA ILE A 98 -0.70 -24.41 11.58
C ILE A 98 -1.89 -24.88 12.43
N LEU A 99 -2.83 -23.99 12.72
CA LEU A 99 -4.03 -24.34 13.49
C LEU A 99 -4.95 -25.30 12.72
N GLY A 100 -5.11 -25.11 11.41
CA GLY A 100 -5.89 -26.02 10.57
C GLY A 100 -5.26 -27.41 10.49
N GLN A 101 -3.92 -27.49 10.48
CA GLN A 101 -3.20 -28.76 10.49
C GLN A 101 -3.36 -29.50 11.83
N GLU A 102 -3.33 -28.78 12.97
CA GLU A 102 -3.61 -29.36 14.30
C GLU A 102 -5.06 -29.90 14.37
N GLU A 103 -6.05 -29.20 13.81
CA GLU A 103 -7.46 -29.64 13.76
C GLU A 103 -7.66 -30.86 12.82
N GLU A 104 -6.95 -30.91 11.69
CA GLU A 104 -6.97 -32.05 10.77
C GLU A 104 -6.29 -33.28 11.39
N GLU A 105 -5.14 -33.13 12.03
CA GLU A 105 -4.46 -34.22 12.76
C GLU A 105 -5.32 -34.73 13.94
N GLU A 106 -5.99 -33.85 14.69
CA GLU A 106 -6.92 -34.24 15.76
C GLU A 106 -8.17 -34.96 15.23
N ASN A 107 -8.69 -34.54 14.06
CA ASN A 107 -9.79 -35.24 13.39
C ASN A 107 -9.33 -36.56 12.76
N GLU A 108 -8.13 -36.65 12.22
CA GLU A 108 -7.56 -37.89 11.68
C GLU A 108 -7.31 -38.89 12.81
N GLU A 109 -6.80 -38.48 13.99
CA GLU A 109 -6.72 -39.35 15.17
C GLU A 109 -8.12 -39.80 15.64
N ALA A 110 -9.13 -38.92 15.59
CA ALA A 110 -10.52 -39.28 15.89
C ALA A 110 -11.16 -40.20 14.83
N THR A 111 -10.70 -40.11 13.58
CA THR A 111 -11.21 -40.90 12.43
C THR A 111 -10.43 -42.21 12.24
N GLU A 112 -9.16 -42.29 12.64
CA GLU A 112 -8.40 -43.54 12.72
C GLU A 112 -8.94 -44.46 13.83
N ALA A 113 -9.53 -43.89 14.89
CA ALA A 113 -10.35 -44.65 15.84
C ALA A 113 -11.65 -45.22 15.21
N ALA A 114 -12.07 -44.73 14.04
CA ALA A 114 -13.23 -45.18 13.27
C ALA A 114 -12.81 -45.48 11.82
N GLY A 115 -11.91 -46.45 11.66
CA GLY A 115 -11.15 -46.71 10.43
C GLY A 115 -11.89 -46.53 9.11
N THR A 116 -11.45 -45.54 8.33
CA THR A 116 -11.55 -45.56 6.86
C THR A 116 -10.40 -44.75 6.28
N GLN A 117 -9.41 -45.44 5.70
CA GLN A 117 -8.33 -44.83 4.93
C GLN A 117 -8.84 -44.50 3.53
N THR A 118 -8.83 -43.23 3.13
CA THR A 118 -8.97 -42.83 1.72
C THR A 118 -7.71 -42.12 1.27
N ALA A 119 -6.99 -42.79 0.39
CA ALA A 119 -5.89 -42.25 -0.37
C ALA A 119 -6.44 -41.45 -1.57
N ASP A 120 -6.09 -40.18 -1.68
CA ASP A 120 -5.88 -39.55 -2.98
C ASP A 120 -4.85 -38.42 -2.88
N GLY A 121 -3.85 -38.48 -3.73
CA GLY A 121 -2.62 -37.69 -3.68
C GLY A 121 -2.78 -36.30 -4.28
N MET A 122 -3.44 -35.40 -3.56
CA MET A 122 -3.14 -33.97 -3.52
C MET A 122 -4.04 -33.30 -2.47
N PRO A 123 -3.51 -32.43 -1.58
CA PRO A 123 -4.35 -31.69 -0.66
C PRO A 123 -5.32 -30.80 -1.46
N ALA A 124 -6.59 -30.75 -1.02
CA ALA A 124 -7.67 -30.00 -1.68
C ALA A 124 -7.34 -28.50 -1.91
N TYR A 125 -6.32 -27.97 -1.21
CA TYR A 125 -5.90 -26.57 -1.23
C TYR A 125 -4.42 -26.36 -1.55
N ALA A 126 -3.85 -27.06 -2.54
CA ALA A 126 -2.44 -26.89 -2.94
C ALA A 126 -2.03 -25.43 -3.31
N TRP A 127 -2.98 -24.61 -3.78
CA TRP A 127 -2.77 -23.18 -4.08
C TRP A 127 -2.79 -22.26 -2.83
N ARG A 128 -3.17 -22.81 -1.67
CA ARG A 128 -3.32 -22.11 -0.39
C ARG A 128 -2.11 -22.33 0.54
N GLY A 129 -1.03 -22.93 0.02
CA GLY A 129 0.16 -23.26 0.81
C GLY A 129 1.07 -22.07 1.12
N LYS A 130 1.94 -22.25 2.13
CA LYS A 130 2.98 -21.31 2.59
C LYS A 130 3.71 -20.57 1.47
N GLY A 131 4.03 -21.26 0.37
CA GLY A 131 4.73 -20.69 -0.78
C GLY A 131 4.03 -19.47 -1.39
N PHE A 132 2.71 -19.52 -1.59
CA PHE A 132 1.95 -18.41 -2.15
C PHE A 132 1.79 -17.25 -1.16
N ALA A 133 1.65 -17.54 0.13
CA ALA A 133 1.60 -16.52 1.18
C ALA A 133 2.93 -15.75 1.27
N VAL A 134 4.06 -16.45 1.12
CA VAL A 134 5.40 -15.85 1.03
C VAL A 134 5.48 -14.95 -0.19
N LEU A 135 5.12 -15.45 -1.38
CA LEU A 135 5.15 -14.65 -2.62
C LEU A 135 4.27 -13.40 -2.52
N ALA A 136 3.05 -13.53 -2.01
CA ALA A 136 2.15 -12.39 -1.81
C ALA A 136 2.73 -11.37 -0.83
N ALA A 137 3.37 -11.81 0.25
CA ALA A 137 4.00 -10.91 1.21
C ALA A 137 5.22 -10.19 0.62
N TRP A 138 6.08 -10.90 -0.11
CA TRP A 138 7.24 -10.30 -0.78
C TRP A 138 6.84 -9.36 -1.91
N LEU A 139 5.85 -9.72 -2.74
CA LEU A 139 5.33 -8.87 -3.79
C LEU A 139 4.64 -7.63 -3.22
N GLY A 140 3.85 -7.79 -2.15
CA GLY A 140 3.23 -6.67 -1.44
C GLY A 140 4.27 -5.72 -0.84
N LEU A 141 5.31 -6.26 -0.20
CA LEU A 141 6.42 -5.47 0.35
C LEU A 141 7.17 -4.73 -0.74
N LEU A 142 7.56 -5.44 -1.80
CA LEU A 142 8.25 -4.88 -2.95
C LEU A 142 7.42 -3.75 -3.58
N GLY A 143 6.10 -3.95 -3.76
CA GLY A 143 5.19 -2.94 -4.26
C GLY A 143 5.15 -1.68 -3.38
N ILE A 144 5.02 -1.83 -2.06
CA ILE A 144 5.03 -0.70 -1.12
C ILE A 144 6.38 0.02 -1.15
N ILE A 145 7.50 -0.71 -1.20
CA ILE A 145 8.85 -0.15 -1.28
C ILE A 145 9.02 0.64 -2.58
N LEU A 146 8.71 0.04 -3.73
CA LEU A 146 8.81 0.69 -5.04
C LEU A 146 7.94 1.94 -5.11
N TYR A 147 6.71 1.89 -4.57
CA TYR A 147 5.85 3.06 -4.52
C TYR A 147 6.46 4.16 -3.63
N THR A 148 6.93 3.81 -2.44
CA THR A 148 7.46 4.78 -1.47
C THR A 148 8.74 5.44 -1.98
N PHE A 149 9.72 4.64 -2.42
CA PHE A 149 10.98 5.14 -2.97
C PHE A 149 10.81 5.79 -4.33
N GLY A 150 9.94 5.26 -5.20
CA GLY A 150 9.61 5.86 -6.48
C GLY A 150 8.96 7.24 -6.31
N THR A 151 8.04 7.37 -5.35
CA THR A 151 7.41 8.66 -5.01
C THR A 151 8.45 9.66 -4.47
N LEU A 152 9.35 9.20 -3.60
CA LEU A 152 10.40 10.04 -3.02
C LEU A 152 11.42 10.48 -4.07
N ALA A 153 11.92 9.55 -4.89
CA ALA A 153 12.85 9.86 -5.99
C ALA A 153 12.23 10.78 -7.03
N SER A 154 10.97 10.54 -7.40
CA SER A 154 10.21 11.42 -8.31
C SER A 154 10.02 12.81 -7.70
N ALA A 155 9.70 12.92 -6.42
CA ALA A 155 9.55 14.20 -5.74
C ALA A 155 10.86 14.99 -5.74
N ILE A 156 11.99 14.35 -5.43
CA ILE A 156 13.32 14.97 -5.46
C ILE A 156 13.67 15.42 -6.88
N TYR A 157 13.51 14.54 -7.86
CA TYR A 157 13.79 14.85 -9.26
C TYR A 157 12.97 16.05 -9.76
N LEU A 158 11.65 16.05 -9.53
CA LEU A 158 10.78 17.12 -9.97
C LEU A 158 11.03 18.43 -9.24
N ALA A 159 11.36 18.40 -7.94
CA ALA A 159 11.74 19.59 -7.19
C ALA A 159 13.05 20.20 -7.72
N LEU A 160 14.05 19.37 -8.04
CA LEU A 160 15.31 19.84 -8.62
C LEU A 160 15.12 20.41 -10.02
N VAL A 161 14.42 19.69 -10.90
CA VAL A 161 14.17 20.13 -12.28
C VAL A 161 13.35 21.40 -12.31
N SER A 162 12.32 21.53 -11.47
CA SER A 162 11.52 22.76 -11.39
C SER A 162 12.33 23.94 -10.84
N SER A 163 13.28 23.72 -9.93
CA SER A 163 14.13 24.78 -9.39
C SER A 163 15.14 25.35 -10.40
N THR A 164 15.52 24.56 -11.40
CA THR A 164 16.43 24.97 -12.49
C THR A 164 15.70 25.29 -13.78
N PHE A 165 14.39 25.06 -13.84
CA PHE A 165 13.56 25.32 -15.01
C PHE A 165 13.37 26.82 -15.23
N SER A 166 13.73 27.28 -16.41
CA SER A 166 13.36 28.60 -16.94
C SER A 166 12.52 28.39 -18.20
N ALA A 167 11.46 29.18 -18.37
CA ALA A 167 10.46 29.02 -19.43
C ALA A 167 11.03 29.06 -20.88
N LEU A 168 12.32 29.38 -21.06
CA LEU A 168 13.01 29.43 -22.34
C LEU A 168 13.66 28.09 -22.80
N SER A 169 13.61 27.01 -22.01
CA SER A 169 14.31 25.74 -22.32
C SER A 169 13.39 24.50 -22.35
N GLY A 170 12.22 24.62 -22.99
CA GLY A 170 11.14 23.62 -22.94
C GLY A 170 11.34 22.31 -23.73
N SER A 171 12.37 22.17 -24.57
CA SER A 171 12.43 21.06 -25.56
C SER A 171 12.98 19.73 -25.05
N ALA A 172 13.84 19.70 -24.03
CA ALA A 172 14.47 18.46 -23.56
C ALA A 172 13.64 17.68 -22.52
N VAL A 173 12.78 18.36 -21.77
CA VAL A 173 12.07 17.77 -20.61
C VAL A 173 10.76 17.07 -21.02
N ALA A 174 10.15 17.49 -22.14
CA ALA A 174 8.91 16.90 -22.66
C ALA A 174 9.09 15.45 -23.17
N VAL A 175 10.28 15.11 -23.71
CA VAL A 175 10.56 13.76 -24.24
C VAL A 175 10.81 12.74 -23.13
N ALA A 176 11.36 13.18 -21.98
CA ALA A 176 11.61 12.31 -20.84
C ALA A 176 10.36 12.02 -19.98
N SER A 177 9.29 12.81 -20.13
CA SER A 177 8.09 12.77 -19.27
C SER A 177 6.84 12.18 -19.93
N ALA A 178 6.91 11.76 -21.20
CA ALA A 178 5.81 11.13 -21.94
C ALA A 178 5.09 9.93 -21.25
N PRO A 179 5.66 9.16 -20.30
CA PRO A 179 4.94 8.05 -19.66
C PRO A 179 3.84 8.45 -18.64
N THR A 180 3.62 9.74 -18.33
CA THR A 180 2.73 10.14 -17.21
C THR A 180 1.23 9.99 -17.45
N GLU A 181 0.78 9.95 -18.71
CA GLU A 181 -0.66 9.94 -19.05
C GLU A 181 -1.38 8.65 -18.60
N GLY A 182 -0.72 7.49 -18.71
CA GLY A 182 -1.25 6.22 -18.20
C GLY A 182 -1.10 6.03 -16.68
N GLN A 183 -0.13 6.72 -16.06
CA GLN A 183 0.19 6.58 -14.65
C GLN A 183 -0.82 7.33 -13.76
N ALA A 184 -1.27 8.53 -14.16
CA ALA A 184 -2.18 9.35 -13.34
C ALA A 184 -3.61 8.77 -13.24
N ALA A 185 -4.12 8.19 -14.33
CA ALA A 185 -5.50 7.68 -14.39
C ALA A 185 -5.71 6.39 -13.58
N LEU A 186 -4.72 5.50 -13.55
CA LEU A 186 -4.82 4.21 -12.85
C LEU A 186 -4.42 4.29 -11.38
N THR A 187 -3.48 5.18 -11.02
CA THR A 187 -2.95 5.25 -9.66
C THR A 187 -3.95 5.81 -8.64
N THR A 188 -4.76 6.80 -9.01
CA THR A 188 -5.74 7.42 -8.10
C THR A 188 -6.81 6.42 -7.62
N PRO A 189 -7.59 5.75 -8.51
CA PRO A 189 -8.56 4.77 -8.08
C PRO A 189 -7.91 3.55 -7.41
N ALA A 190 -6.71 3.13 -7.85
CA ALA A 190 -5.98 2.04 -7.21
C ALA A 190 -5.59 2.37 -5.76
N ILE A 191 -5.12 3.58 -5.47
CA ILE A 191 -4.77 4.02 -4.11
C ILE A 191 -6.02 4.06 -3.22
N LEU A 192 -7.16 4.54 -3.74
CA LEU A 192 -8.41 4.57 -2.97
C LEU A 192 -8.93 3.17 -2.64
N LEU A 193 -8.97 2.26 -3.63
CA LEU A 193 -9.37 0.87 -3.42
C LEU A 193 -8.44 0.16 -2.44
N PHE A 194 -7.13 0.37 -2.59
CA PHE A 194 -6.14 -0.15 -1.67
C PHE A 194 -6.37 0.39 -0.25
N ALA A 195 -6.60 1.70 -0.10
CA ALA A 195 -6.84 2.32 1.20
C ALA A 195 -8.14 1.81 1.86
N LEU A 196 -9.21 1.58 1.10
CA LEU A 196 -10.43 0.94 1.62
C LEU A 196 -10.17 -0.48 2.12
N TRP A 197 -9.41 -1.26 1.36
CA TRP A 197 -9.02 -2.61 1.76
C TRP A 197 -8.15 -2.59 3.03
N VAL A 198 -7.18 -1.69 3.11
CA VAL A 198 -6.34 -1.49 4.31
C VAL A 198 -7.18 -1.07 5.50
N LEU A 199 -8.17 -0.18 5.32
CA LEU A 199 -9.06 0.26 6.39
C LEU A 199 -9.86 -0.92 6.95
N TRP A 200 -10.49 -1.69 6.06
CA TRP A 200 -11.25 -2.87 6.42
C TRP A 200 -10.37 -3.90 7.17
N PHE A 201 -9.18 -4.16 6.65
CA PHE A 201 -8.23 -5.07 7.28
C PHE A 201 -7.76 -4.58 8.66
N GLY A 202 -7.43 -3.29 8.79
CA GLY A 202 -7.08 -2.68 10.06
C GLY A 202 -8.19 -2.79 11.11
N ILE A 203 -9.45 -2.56 10.71
CA ILE A 203 -10.63 -2.74 11.58
C ILE A 203 -10.75 -4.19 12.06
N MET A 204 -10.55 -5.17 11.17
CA MET A 204 -10.56 -6.59 11.55
C MET A 204 -9.49 -6.90 12.60
N LEU A 205 -8.26 -6.40 12.40
CA LEU A 205 -7.16 -6.64 13.34
C LEU A 205 -7.41 -6.00 14.72
N VAL A 206 -8.03 -4.81 14.77
CA VAL A 206 -8.32 -4.13 16.05
C VAL A 206 -9.45 -4.82 16.83
N ARG A 207 -10.38 -5.46 16.11
CA ARG A 207 -11.49 -6.24 16.68
C ARG A 207 -11.07 -7.61 17.24
N LEU A 208 -9.87 -8.09 16.96
CA LEU A 208 -9.36 -9.32 17.55
C LEU A 208 -9.38 -9.21 19.09
N LYS A 209 -10.15 -10.10 19.74
CA LYS A 209 -10.28 -10.15 21.19
C LYS A 209 -9.00 -10.74 21.77
N SER A 210 -8.25 -9.94 22.54
CA SER A 210 -7.22 -10.51 23.42
C SER A 210 -7.95 -11.19 24.58
N GLU A 211 -7.82 -12.51 24.72
CA GLU A 211 -8.25 -13.19 25.94
C GLU A 211 -7.52 -12.56 27.12
N VAL A 212 -8.28 -11.85 27.97
CA VAL A 212 -7.84 -11.30 29.26
C VAL A 212 -7.64 -12.44 30.24
#